data_AF-J2AZW2-F1
#
_entry.id   AF-J2AZW2-F1
#
_cell.length_a   1.000
_cell.length_b   1.000
_cell.length_c   1.000
_cell.angle_alpha   90.00
_cell.angle_beta   90.00
_cell.angle_gamma   90.00
#
_symmetry.space_group_name_H-M   'P 1'
#
loop_
_entity.id
_entity.type
_entity.pdbx_description
1 polymer ?
#
loop_
_entity_poly.entity_id
_entity_poly.type
_entity_poly.pdbx_seq_one_letter_code
_entity_poly.pdbx_strand_id
1 'polypeptide(L)'
;MTSGKADEPPEKKPGGSPRVLFPESAAPEPVVASKDGNQPKILFGAPRAPTPKGNRPRVLAAGEVRQRISCGVADLRGMDANATEAVAKAALRIVDSTNLDDHYFDDVVRFGAFLQAEHGRLAESELKIVSSEVVAEGRRLAAGLLQCLTDLDPDRVFAVSGGFLNTVRALAAPRDPAGLFSRLYPEVRALATELNALAPEIVAVASQIRAVGKAYKSLSNNLAAHILAGRFLVHHIGSLQLPDRERQAHYASQSEALETRTSSLSATKATIEMSIWTVAAVSQEIEALARLAEGLLQEDLPAWHAAYSAALTAARTAQSAEQASTRVPLRNLHTRILGKLKLERNRP
;
A
#
# COMPACT_ATOMS: atom_id res chain seq x y z
N MET A 1 -10.24 -63.21 -47.22
CA MET A 1 -11.19 -63.92 -46.34
C MET A 1 -10.44 -64.31 -45.09
N THR A 2 -10.84 -63.75 -43.95
CA THR A 2 -10.21 -63.86 -42.62
C THR A 2 -11.03 -64.77 -41.71
N SER A 3 -10.34 -65.59 -40.91
CA SER A 3 -10.76 -66.24 -39.64
C SER A 3 -9.78 -67.39 -39.43
N GLY A 4 -9.09 -67.62 -38.30
CA GLY A 4 -9.21 -67.12 -36.94
C GLY A 4 -8.85 -68.30 -36.02
N LYS A 5 -7.90 -68.13 -35.09
CA LYS A 5 -7.87 -68.81 -33.79
C LYS A 5 -6.80 -68.18 -32.90
N ALA A 6 -7.22 -67.82 -31.70
CA ALA A 6 -6.47 -67.18 -30.65
C ALA A 6 -5.72 -68.24 -29.83
N ASP A 7 -4.51 -67.88 -29.36
CA ASP A 7 -3.81 -68.56 -28.27
C ASP A 7 -3.56 -67.55 -27.14
N GLU A 8 -3.79 -68.03 -25.93
CA GLU A 8 -3.80 -67.32 -24.65
C GLU A 8 -2.40 -66.82 -24.22
N PRO A 9 -2.32 -65.78 -23.37
CA PRO A 9 -1.06 -65.29 -22.83
C PRO A 9 -0.57 -66.11 -21.62
N PRO A 10 0.75 -66.33 -21.45
CA PRO A 10 1.26 -67.05 -20.29
C PRO A 10 1.26 -66.18 -19.02
N GLU A 11 1.22 -66.91 -17.91
CA GLU A 11 0.89 -66.54 -16.53
C GLU A 11 1.67 -65.36 -15.91
N LYS A 12 0.97 -64.54 -15.13
CA LYS A 12 1.53 -63.53 -14.22
C LYS A 12 2.22 -64.21 -13.03
N LYS A 13 3.54 -64.08 -12.91
CA LYS A 13 4.23 -64.26 -11.62
C LYS A 13 3.91 -63.10 -10.67
N PRO A 14 3.58 -63.35 -9.40
CA PRO A 14 3.31 -62.28 -8.42
C PRO A 14 4.63 -61.80 -7.80
N GLY A 15 4.76 -60.49 -7.61
CA GLY A 15 5.83 -59.89 -6.81
C GLY A 15 6.93 -59.22 -7.64
N GLY A 16 6.76 -57.93 -7.89
CA GLY A 16 7.76 -57.09 -8.52
C GLY A 16 7.32 -55.63 -8.44
N SER A 17 7.24 -55.08 -7.23
CA SER A 17 7.16 -53.64 -7.05
C SER A 17 8.40 -52.99 -7.69
N PRO A 18 8.26 -51.84 -8.37
CA PRO A 18 9.40 -51.14 -8.94
C PRO A 18 10.39 -50.78 -7.82
N ARG A 19 11.68 -50.98 -8.10
CA ARG A 19 12.78 -50.74 -7.17
C ARG A 19 12.86 -49.23 -6.87
N VAL A 20 12.24 -48.81 -5.77
CA VAL A 20 12.32 -47.45 -5.24
C VAL A 20 13.76 -47.23 -4.74
N LEU A 21 14.45 -46.23 -5.29
CA LEU A 21 15.85 -45.93 -4.99
C LEU A 21 16.08 -45.17 -3.66
N PHE A 22 15.06 -45.01 -2.82
CA PHE A 22 15.17 -44.35 -1.53
C PHE A 22 14.34 -45.06 -0.46
N PRO A 23 14.94 -45.54 0.65
CA PRO A 23 14.19 -46.05 1.78
C PRO A 23 13.42 -44.91 2.47
N GLU A 24 12.15 -45.17 2.77
CA GLU A 24 11.15 -44.26 3.35
C GLU A 24 11.49 -43.78 4.78
N SER A 25 12.64 -44.19 5.33
CA SER A 25 13.09 -43.87 6.70
C SER A 25 13.96 -42.60 6.79
N ALA A 26 14.12 -41.83 5.71
CA ALA A 26 14.83 -40.55 5.70
C ALA A 26 13.91 -39.34 5.40
N ALA A 27 12.60 -39.51 5.46
CA ALA A 27 11.65 -38.40 5.42
C ALA A 27 11.55 -37.77 6.83
N PRO A 28 11.70 -36.45 6.99
CA PRO A 28 11.31 -35.80 8.24
C PRO A 28 9.80 -36.01 8.47
N GLU A 29 9.41 -36.23 9.73
CA GLU A 29 8.02 -36.49 10.11
C GLU A 29 7.04 -35.46 9.49
N PRO A 30 5.86 -35.90 9.03
CA PRO A 30 4.86 -34.99 8.49
C PRO A 30 4.43 -34.02 9.59
N VAL A 31 4.68 -32.73 9.36
CA VAL A 31 4.13 -31.66 10.19
C VAL A 31 2.61 -31.77 10.13
N VAL A 32 2.00 -32.05 11.27
CA VAL A 32 0.55 -32.08 11.44
C VAL A 32 -0.02 -30.77 10.89
N ALA A 33 -0.88 -30.89 9.88
CA ALA A 33 -1.57 -29.75 9.30
C ALA A 33 -2.35 -29.01 10.39
N SER A 34 -1.95 -27.79 10.72
CA SER A 34 -2.78 -26.90 11.52
C SER A 34 -4.03 -26.54 10.72
N LYS A 35 -5.20 -26.89 11.26
CA LYS A 35 -6.51 -26.51 10.75
C LYS A 35 -6.74 -25.01 10.96
N ASP A 36 -6.10 -24.16 10.16
CA ASP A 36 -6.48 -22.75 10.04
C ASP A 36 -6.66 -22.40 8.57
N GLY A 37 -7.89 -22.64 8.09
CA GLY A 37 -8.30 -22.56 6.70
C GLY A 37 -8.63 -21.16 6.20
N ASN A 38 -7.82 -20.13 6.51
CA ASN A 38 -8.11 -18.79 5.99
C ASN A 38 -6.89 -17.92 5.62
N GLN A 39 -5.74 -18.52 5.36
CA GLN A 39 -4.60 -17.80 4.79
C GLN A 39 -4.42 -18.17 3.31
N PRO A 40 -4.09 -17.21 2.42
CA PRO A 40 -3.81 -17.50 1.03
C PRO A 40 -2.66 -18.51 0.96
N LYS A 41 -2.91 -19.65 0.31
CA LYS A 41 -1.91 -20.70 0.10
C LYS A 41 -0.71 -20.11 -0.64
N ILE A 42 0.39 -19.91 0.09
CA ILE A 42 1.68 -19.62 -0.53
C ILE A 42 2.04 -20.89 -1.30
N LEU A 43 1.95 -20.84 -2.64
CA LEU A 43 2.18 -21.99 -3.54
C LEU A 43 3.60 -22.59 -3.44
N PHE A 44 4.49 -21.95 -2.68
CA PHE A 44 5.90 -22.28 -2.63
C PHE A 44 6.49 -22.10 -1.23
N GLY A 45 5.97 -22.85 -0.26
CA GLY A 45 6.54 -22.97 1.09
C GLY A 45 6.50 -21.70 1.96
N ALA A 46 6.43 -21.89 3.28
CA ALA A 46 6.49 -20.78 4.22
C ALA A 46 7.94 -20.27 4.40
N PRO A 47 8.16 -18.96 4.60
CA PRO A 47 9.47 -18.42 4.99
C PRO A 47 9.94 -19.04 6.32
N ARG A 48 11.20 -19.49 6.38
CA ARG A 48 11.84 -19.96 7.62
C ARG A 48 12.89 -18.94 8.07
N ALA A 49 13.10 -18.83 9.38
CA ALA A 49 14.11 -17.93 9.94
C ALA A 49 15.49 -18.25 9.33
N PRO A 50 16.26 -17.23 8.88
CA PRO A 50 17.59 -17.45 8.32
C PRO A 50 18.49 -18.09 9.39
N THR A 51 19.26 -19.11 9.02
CA THR A 51 20.23 -19.69 9.95
C THR A 51 21.30 -18.65 10.31
N PRO A 52 21.69 -18.51 11.59
CA PRO A 52 22.63 -17.47 12.03
C PRO A 52 23.99 -17.59 11.34
N LYS A 53 24.54 -16.46 10.87
CA LYS A 53 25.84 -16.41 10.16
C LYS A 53 26.97 -16.89 11.07
N GLY A 54 27.65 -17.97 10.67
CA GLY A 54 28.86 -18.46 11.32
C GLY A 54 30.12 -18.00 10.59
N ASN A 55 31.16 -17.62 11.31
CA ASN A 55 32.45 -17.14 10.79
C ASN A 55 33.39 -18.25 10.23
N ARG A 56 32.88 -19.46 9.98
CA ARG A 56 33.65 -20.58 9.44
C ARG A 56 33.03 -21.04 8.12
N PRO A 57 33.84 -21.52 7.14
CA PRO A 57 33.30 -22.14 5.94
C PRO A 57 32.38 -23.29 6.36
N ARG A 58 31.09 -23.16 6.04
CA ARG A 58 30.10 -24.22 6.29
C ARG A 58 30.36 -25.32 5.27
N VAL A 59 30.80 -26.48 5.76
CA VAL A 59 30.67 -27.73 5.01
C VAL A 59 29.18 -28.03 4.99
N LEU A 60 28.55 -27.90 3.84
CA LEU A 60 27.18 -28.37 3.63
C LEU A 60 27.22 -29.90 3.53
N ALA A 61 26.09 -30.54 3.83
CA ALA A 61 25.97 -31.99 3.72
C ALA A 61 26.55 -32.45 2.37
N ALA A 62 27.50 -33.39 2.41
CA ALA A 62 28.34 -33.92 1.31
C ALA A 62 29.77 -33.37 1.14
N GLY A 63 30.23 -32.39 1.93
CA GLY A 63 31.69 -32.11 1.97
C GLY A 63 32.24 -31.15 0.92
N GLU A 64 31.41 -30.61 0.02
CA GLU A 64 31.85 -29.66 -1.01
C GLU A 64 32.05 -28.25 -0.44
N VAL A 65 33.19 -27.62 -0.79
CA VAL A 65 33.53 -26.26 -0.38
C VAL A 65 32.79 -25.28 -1.27
N ARG A 66 31.95 -24.43 -0.65
CA ARG A 66 31.21 -23.36 -1.33
C ARG A 66 32.15 -22.51 -2.19
N GLN A 67 31.87 -22.43 -3.49
CA GLN A 67 32.57 -21.50 -4.36
C GLN A 67 31.94 -20.11 -4.24
N ARG A 68 32.77 -19.09 -4.02
CA ARG A 68 32.26 -17.72 -3.98
C ARG A 68 31.98 -17.25 -5.39
N ILE A 69 30.73 -16.84 -5.63
CA ILE A 69 30.31 -16.23 -6.88
C ILE A 69 31.08 -14.92 -7.05
N SER A 70 31.86 -14.80 -8.12
CA SER A 70 32.59 -13.57 -8.44
C SER A 70 31.60 -12.52 -8.93
N CYS A 71 31.28 -11.55 -8.08
CA CYS A 71 30.34 -10.47 -8.37
C CYS A 71 30.83 -9.18 -7.71
N GLY A 72 30.84 -8.09 -8.48
CA GLY A 72 31.07 -6.73 -8.01
C GLY A 72 29.85 -5.83 -8.25
N VAL A 73 29.85 -4.67 -7.60
CA VAL A 73 28.83 -3.62 -7.84
C VAL A 73 28.82 -3.16 -9.30
N ALA A 74 29.98 -3.17 -9.96
CA ALA A 74 30.11 -2.83 -11.38
C ALA A 74 29.37 -3.83 -12.27
N ASP A 75 29.47 -5.13 -11.99
CA ASP A 75 28.80 -6.17 -12.77
C ASP A 75 27.27 -6.04 -12.67
N LEU A 76 26.77 -5.78 -11.45
CA LEU A 76 25.34 -5.56 -11.21
C LEU A 76 24.82 -4.29 -11.92
N ARG A 77 25.60 -3.21 -11.94
CA ARG A 77 25.27 -2.00 -12.72
C ARG A 77 25.39 -2.21 -14.22
N GLY A 78 26.25 -3.14 -14.66
CA GLY A 78 26.31 -3.58 -16.05
C GLY A 78 25.02 -4.27 -16.50
N MET A 79 24.32 -4.95 -15.59
CA MET A 79 23.01 -5.57 -15.86
C MET A 79 21.84 -4.59 -15.83
N ASP A 80 21.89 -3.59 -14.95
CA ASP A 80 20.89 -2.53 -14.88
C ASP A 80 21.57 -1.18 -14.63
N ALA A 81 21.72 -0.40 -15.71
CA ALA A 81 22.35 0.92 -15.65
C ALA A 81 21.57 1.93 -14.79
N ASN A 82 20.27 1.68 -14.56
CA ASN A 82 19.43 2.54 -13.73
C ASN A 82 19.47 2.13 -12.24
N ALA A 83 20.15 1.04 -11.89
CA ALA A 83 20.27 0.60 -10.52
C ALA A 83 21.06 1.61 -9.67
N THR A 84 20.40 2.16 -8.66
CA THR A 84 21.05 3.04 -7.68
C THR A 84 22.17 2.30 -6.93
N GLU A 85 23.12 3.04 -6.36
CA GLU A 85 24.20 2.44 -5.57
C GLU A 85 23.70 1.58 -4.41
N ALA A 86 22.64 2.04 -3.73
CA ALA A 86 22.03 1.33 -2.62
C ALA A 86 21.43 -0.01 -3.07
N VAL A 87 20.72 -0.03 -4.20
CA VAL A 87 20.14 -1.25 -4.80
C VAL A 87 21.25 -2.20 -5.22
N ALA A 88 22.29 -1.73 -5.91
CA ALA A 88 23.40 -2.59 -6.34
C ALA A 88 24.17 -3.19 -5.16
N LYS A 89 24.44 -2.42 -4.09
CA LYS A 89 25.06 -2.93 -2.85
C LYS A 89 24.16 -3.92 -2.10
N ALA A 90 22.85 -3.75 -2.16
CA ALA A 90 21.90 -4.70 -1.57
C ALA A 90 21.84 -5.99 -2.41
N ALA A 91 21.81 -5.88 -3.73
CA ALA A 91 21.86 -7.01 -4.66
C ALA A 91 23.13 -7.83 -4.48
N LEU A 92 24.30 -7.19 -4.35
CA LEU A 92 25.56 -7.88 -4.06
C LEU A 92 25.49 -8.70 -2.77
N ARG A 93 24.92 -8.13 -1.70
CA ARG A 93 24.73 -8.84 -0.43
C ARG A 93 23.82 -10.06 -0.57
N ILE A 94 22.82 -9.98 -1.45
CA ILE A 94 21.92 -11.11 -1.76
C ILE A 94 22.69 -12.19 -2.51
N VAL A 95 23.41 -11.83 -3.59
CA VAL A 95 24.27 -12.76 -4.35
C VAL A 95 25.29 -13.46 -3.44
N ASP A 96 26.00 -12.70 -2.59
CA ASP A 96 26.96 -13.23 -1.62
C ASP A 96 26.31 -14.18 -0.59
N SER A 97 25.01 -14.03 -0.34
CA SER A 97 24.27 -14.87 0.63
C SER A 97 23.60 -16.09 0.00
N THR A 98 23.31 -16.07 -1.30
CA THR A 98 22.67 -17.18 -1.99
C THR A 98 23.65 -18.33 -2.17
N ASN A 99 23.25 -19.52 -1.76
CA ASN A 99 24.02 -20.73 -1.98
C ASN A 99 23.43 -21.54 -3.14
N LEU A 100 24.15 -21.57 -4.26
CA LEU A 100 23.78 -22.39 -5.43
C LEU A 100 24.26 -23.84 -5.30
N ASP A 101 25.08 -24.16 -4.31
CA ASP A 101 25.62 -25.52 -4.12
C ASP A 101 24.74 -26.35 -3.16
N ASP A 102 23.53 -25.87 -2.83
CA ASP A 102 22.59 -26.58 -1.96
C ASP A 102 21.80 -27.65 -2.72
N HIS A 103 21.92 -28.91 -2.29
CA HIS A 103 21.16 -30.03 -2.82
C HIS A 103 19.64 -29.88 -2.68
N TYR A 104 19.16 -29.10 -1.72
CA TYR A 104 17.72 -28.91 -1.47
C TYR A 104 17.10 -27.70 -2.18
N PHE A 105 17.89 -26.92 -2.93
CA PHE A 105 17.44 -25.72 -3.64
C PHE A 105 16.76 -24.68 -2.71
N ASP A 106 16.97 -24.70 -1.39
CA ASP A 106 16.10 -23.96 -0.46
C ASP A 106 16.23 -22.43 -0.68
N ASP A 107 17.45 -21.95 -0.89
CA ASP A 107 17.73 -20.53 -1.17
C ASP A 107 17.14 -20.06 -2.51
N VAL A 108 17.14 -20.92 -3.52
CA VAL A 108 16.58 -20.64 -4.86
C VAL A 108 15.06 -20.69 -4.81
N VAL A 109 14.49 -21.76 -4.24
CA VAL A 109 13.05 -21.93 -4.12
C VAL A 109 12.47 -20.82 -3.26
N ARG A 110 13.10 -20.38 -2.17
CA ARG A 110 12.57 -19.30 -1.31
C ARG A 110 12.99 -17.90 -1.71
N PHE A 111 13.70 -17.75 -2.83
CA PHE A 111 14.28 -16.48 -3.25
C PHE A 111 13.23 -15.36 -3.28
N GLY A 112 13.40 -14.36 -2.40
CA GLY A 112 12.49 -13.21 -2.29
C GLY A 112 11.08 -13.51 -1.76
N ALA A 113 10.75 -14.73 -1.35
CA ALA A 113 9.39 -15.10 -0.89
C ALA A 113 8.93 -14.26 0.31
N PHE A 114 9.86 -13.89 1.20
CA PHE A 114 9.55 -13.03 2.35
C PHE A 114 9.09 -11.62 1.93
N LEU A 115 9.52 -11.12 0.76
CA LEU A 115 9.09 -9.82 0.25
C LEU A 115 7.63 -9.86 -0.20
N GLN A 116 7.19 -10.97 -0.80
CA GLN A 116 5.80 -11.18 -1.18
C GLN A 116 4.91 -11.35 0.06
N ALA A 117 5.40 -12.05 1.10
CA ALA A 117 4.72 -12.12 2.38
C ALA A 117 4.61 -10.75 3.06
N GLU A 118 5.67 -9.94 3.00
CA GLU A 118 5.65 -8.56 3.51
C GLU A 118 4.67 -7.68 2.71
N HIS A 119 4.64 -7.81 1.38
CA HIS A 119 3.65 -7.14 0.55
C HIS A 119 2.22 -7.47 1.00
N GLY A 120 1.92 -8.74 1.26
CA GLY A 120 0.62 -9.16 1.79
C GLY A 120 0.27 -8.50 3.12
N ARG A 121 1.21 -8.47 4.08
CA ARG A 121 1.02 -7.80 5.38
C ARG A 121 0.79 -6.29 5.24
N LEU A 122 1.49 -5.64 4.33
CA LEU A 122 1.30 -4.20 4.07
C LEU A 122 -0.06 -3.93 3.43
N ALA A 123 -0.48 -4.76 2.47
CA ALA A 123 -1.80 -4.65 1.85
C ALA A 123 -2.94 -4.82 2.87
N GLU A 124 -2.81 -5.77 3.81
CA GLU A 124 -3.75 -5.93 4.92
C GLU A 124 -3.77 -4.70 5.85
N SER A 125 -2.61 -4.11 6.12
CA SER A 125 -2.49 -2.93 6.97
C SER A 125 -3.08 -1.69 6.30
N GLU A 126 -2.84 -1.51 5.00
CA GLU A 126 -3.46 -0.50 4.15
C GLU A 126 -4.98 -0.64 4.15
N LEU A 127 -5.50 -1.85 3.93
CA LEU A 127 -6.94 -2.11 3.92
C LEU A 127 -7.60 -1.73 5.23
N LYS A 128 -7.00 -2.10 6.38
CA LYS A 128 -7.50 -1.74 7.72
C LYS A 128 -7.60 -0.23 7.92
N ILE A 129 -6.65 0.53 7.37
CA ILE A 129 -6.65 1.99 7.46
C ILE A 129 -7.73 2.59 6.56
N VAL A 130 -7.84 2.12 5.31
CA VAL A 130 -8.86 2.59 4.36
C VAL A 130 -10.27 2.27 4.87
N SER A 131 -10.45 1.15 5.56
CA SER A 131 -11.71 0.75 6.19
C SER A 131 -11.89 1.29 7.62
N SER A 132 -11.10 2.28 8.03
CA SER A 132 -11.18 2.83 9.39
C SER A 132 -12.51 3.57 9.61
N GLU A 133 -13.27 3.14 10.61
CA GLU A 133 -14.51 3.81 11.04
C GLU A 133 -14.26 5.26 11.46
N VAL A 134 -13.13 5.52 12.11
CA VAL A 134 -12.69 6.87 12.52
C VAL A 134 -12.57 7.79 11.30
N VAL A 135 -11.94 7.32 10.22
CA VAL A 135 -11.78 8.12 8.99
C VAL A 135 -13.12 8.30 8.29
N ALA A 136 -13.95 7.25 8.23
CA ALA A 136 -15.29 7.33 7.65
C ALA A 136 -16.18 8.34 8.39
N GLU A 137 -16.14 8.31 9.72
CA GLU A 137 -16.90 9.22 10.57
C GLU A 137 -16.37 10.66 10.47
N GLY A 138 -15.06 10.86 10.47
CA GLY A 138 -14.45 12.17 10.24
C GLY A 138 -14.87 12.77 8.89
N ARG A 139 -14.86 11.97 7.81
CA ARG A 139 -15.36 12.39 6.48
C ARG A 139 -16.85 12.75 6.52
N ARG A 140 -17.67 11.97 7.23
CA ARG A 140 -19.11 12.25 7.39
C ARG A 140 -19.33 13.59 8.09
N LEU A 141 -18.62 13.84 9.19
CA LEU A 141 -18.69 15.09 9.94
C LEU A 141 -18.22 16.29 9.10
N ALA A 142 -17.09 16.16 8.40
CA ALA A 142 -16.56 17.19 7.51
C ALA A 142 -17.55 17.50 6.36
N ALA A 143 -18.18 16.48 5.78
CA ALA A 143 -19.20 16.66 4.74
C ALA A 143 -20.46 17.37 5.27
N GLY A 144 -20.95 17.00 6.46
CA GLY A 144 -22.08 17.67 7.10
C GLY A 144 -21.78 19.14 7.40
N LEU A 145 -20.57 19.41 7.89
CA LEU A 145 -20.10 20.76 8.15
C LEU A 145 -20.00 21.59 6.86
N LEU A 146 -19.44 21.01 5.80
CA LEU A 146 -19.37 21.62 4.47
C LEU A 146 -20.76 21.97 3.94
N GLN A 147 -21.74 21.09 4.14
CA GLN A 147 -23.12 21.32 3.74
C GLN A 147 -23.73 22.50 4.50
N CYS A 148 -23.66 22.48 5.84
CA CYS A 148 -24.20 23.57 6.68
C CYS A 148 -23.57 24.93 6.35
N LEU A 149 -22.25 24.97 6.13
CA LEU A 149 -21.57 26.19 5.74
C LEU A 149 -21.97 26.62 4.32
N THR A 150 -22.11 25.70 3.37
CA THR A 150 -22.58 26.05 2.01
C THR A 150 -24.00 26.63 2.03
N ASP A 151 -24.86 26.16 2.93
CA ASP A 151 -26.21 26.71 3.13
C ASP A 151 -26.19 28.10 3.80
N LEU A 152 -25.12 28.40 4.55
CA LEU A 152 -24.83 29.70 5.15
C LEU A 152 -23.89 30.55 4.29
N ASP A 153 -23.84 30.31 2.97
CA ASP A 153 -23.03 31.11 2.04
C ASP A 153 -23.43 32.60 2.10
N PRO A 154 -22.54 33.50 2.55
CA PRO A 154 -22.85 34.93 2.66
C PRO A 154 -23.35 35.56 1.36
N ASP A 155 -22.91 35.03 0.20
CA ASP A 155 -23.30 35.52 -1.12
C ASP A 155 -24.76 35.23 -1.43
N ARG A 156 -25.26 34.09 -0.94
CA ARG A 156 -26.63 33.65 -1.10
C ARG A 156 -27.54 34.27 -0.04
N VAL A 157 -27.07 34.27 1.21
CA VAL A 157 -27.86 34.69 2.37
C VAL A 157 -28.08 36.21 2.39
N PHE A 158 -27.11 37.01 1.96
CA PHE A 158 -27.19 38.47 1.98
C PHE A 158 -27.38 39.11 0.59
N ALA A 159 -27.79 38.33 -0.42
CA ALA A 159 -28.05 38.85 -1.75
C ALA A 159 -29.15 39.94 -1.70
N VAL A 160 -28.81 41.16 -2.14
CA VAL A 160 -29.76 42.28 -2.22
C VAL A 160 -30.44 42.28 -3.59
N SER A 161 -31.75 42.50 -3.63
CA SER A 161 -32.53 42.75 -4.84
C SER A 161 -32.14 44.09 -5.47
N GLY A 162 -31.06 44.11 -6.26
CA GLY A 162 -30.62 45.30 -6.98
C GLY A 162 -29.82 44.96 -8.24
N GLY A 163 -30.47 45.01 -9.41
CA GLY A 163 -29.90 44.74 -10.74
C GLY A 163 -30.49 43.49 -11.42
N PHE A 164 -30.61 43.52 -12.75
CA PHE A 164 -31.32 42.52 -13.57
C PHE A 164 -30.76 41.07 -13.46
N LEU A 165 -29.50 40.90 -13.02
CA LEU A 165 -28.89 39.61 -12.68
C LEU A 165 -29.03 39.24 -11.19
N ASN A 166 -29.19 40.23 -10.31
CA ASN A 166 -29.38 40.05 -8.86
C ASN A 166 -30.84 39.75 -8.48
N THR A 167 -31.80 40.06 -9.35
CA THR A 167 -33.22 39.69 -9.18
C THR A 167 -33.41 38.18 -9.12
N VAL A 168 -32.69 37.39 -9.93
CA VAL A 168 -32.77 35.92 -9.90
C VAL A 168 -32.15 35.35 -8.62
N ARG A 169 -31.04 35.91 -8.14
CA ARG A 169 -30.42 35.51 -6.85
C ARG A 169 -31.23 35.96 -5.63
N ALA A 170 -31.84 37.13 -5.67
CA ALA A 170 -32.69 37.64 -4.59
C ALA A 170 -34.00 36.84 -4.41
N LEU A 171 -34.49 36.20 -5.48
CA LEU A 171 -35.63 35.26 -5.39
C LEU A 171 -35.27 33.94 -4.67
N ALA A 172 -33.99 33.55 -4.68
CA ALA A 172 -33.47 32.39 -3.97
C ALA A 172 -32.87 32.72 -2.59
N ALA A 173 -32.77 34.01 -2.24
CA ALA A 173 -32.26 34.44 -0.95
C ALA A 173 -33.26 34.08 0.16
N PRO A 174 -32.78 33.56 1.31
CA PRO A 174 -33.64 33.30 2.46
C PRO A 174 -34.34 34.59 2.90
N ARG A 175 -35.66 34.55 3.09
CA ARG A 175 -36.46 35.69 3.59
C ARG A 175 -36.07 36.11 5.01
N ASP A 176 -35.41 35.22 5.77
CA ASP A 176 -34.91 35.48 7.11
C ASP A 176 -33.48 34.93 7.32
N PRO A 177 -32.45 35.74 6.99
CA PRO A 177 -31.05 35.40 7.25
C PRO A 177 -30.72 35.08 8.71
N ALA A 178 -31.39 35.75 9.66
CA ALA A 178 -31.13 35.59 11.08
C ALA A 178 -31.74 34.29 11.62
N GLY A 179 -32.95 33.93 11.19
CA GLY A 179 -33.58 32.65 11.51
C GLY A 179 -32.79 31.48 10.92
N LEU A 180 -32.32 31.60 9.67
CA LEU A 180 -31.48 30.58 9.05
C LEU A 180 -30.17 30.36 9.84
N PHE A 181 -29.47 31.45 10.18
CA PHE A 181 -28.25 31.37 10.99
C PHE A 181 -28.50 30.78 12.38
N SER A 182 -29.56 31.22 13.07
CA SER A 182 -29.92 30.70 14.40
C SER A 182 -30.25 29.21 14.38
N ARG A 183 -30.75 28.69 13.25
CA ARG A 183 -31.04 27.26 13.06
C ARG A 183 -29.78 26.45 12.76
N LEU A 184 -28.95 26.89 11.82
CA LEU A 184 -27.83 26.09 11.29
C LEU A 184 -26.53 26.26 12.09
N TYR A 185 -26.30 27.41 12.73
CA TYR A 185 -25.05 27.62 13.49
C TYR A 185 -24.87 26.65 14.67
N PRO A 186 -25.91 26.30 15.46
CA PRO A 186 -25.78 25.26 16.48
C PRO A 186 -25.32 23.92 15.92
N GLU A 187 -25.81 23.54 14.73
CA GLU A 187 -25.42 22.32 14.03
C GLU A 187 -23.96 22.38 13.56
N VAL A 188 -23.55 23.51 12.96
CA VAL A 188 -22.14 23.76 12.61
C VAL A 188 -21.22 23.58 13.83
N ARG A 189 -21.61 24.15 14.99
CA ARG A 189 -20.83 24.03 16.23
C ARG A 189 -20.79 22.60 16.76
N ALA A 190 -21.90 21.87 16.71
CA ALA A 190 -21.96 20.47 17.14
C ALA A 190 -21.02 19.60 16.29
N LEU A 191 -21.15 19.68 14.96
CA LEU A 191 -20.31 18.95 14.01
C LEU A 191 -18.82 19.28 14.17
N ALA A 192 -18.48 20.56 14.32
CA ALA A 192 -17.10 20.98 14.56
C ALA A 192 -16.54 20.46 15.90
N THR A 193 -17.38 20.35 16.93
CA THR A 193 -16.98 19.82 18.25
C THR A 193 -16.74 18.32 18.18
N GLU A 194 -17.64 17.58 17.54
CA GLU A 194 -17.49 16.13 17.31
C GLU A 194 -16.24 15.84 16.47
N LEU A 195 -16.01 16.60 15.40
CA LEU A 195 -14.83 16.45 14.55
C LEU A 195 -13.53 16.74 15.33
N ASN A 196 -13.51 17.79 16.16
CA ASN A 196 -12.38 18.11 17.01
C ASN A 196 -12.12 17.02 18.07
N ALA A 197 -13.17 16.41 18.62
CA ALA A 197 -13.02 15.28 19.55
C ALA A 197 -12.38 14.05 18.89
N LEU A 198 -12.68 13.83 17.60
CA LEU A 198 -12.13 12.74 16.80
C LEU A 198 -10.70 13.02 16.29
N ALA A 199 -10.21 14.26 16.39
CA ALA A 199 -8.93 14.70 15.82
C ALA A 199 -7.72 13.83 16.25
N PRO A 200 -7.53 13.48 17.55
CA PRO A 200 -6.39 12.68 17.97
C PRO A 200 -6.34 11.30 17.31
N GLU A 201 -7.50 10.69 17.11
CA GLU A 201 -7.62 9.38 16.46
C GLU A 201 -7.33 9.47 14.96
N ILE A 202 -7.84 10.52 14.28
CA ILE A 202 -7.53 10.77 12.87
C ILE A 202 -6.02 11.00 12.68
N VAL A 203 -5.36 11.74 13.59
CA VAL A 203 -3.90 11.96 13.58
C VAL A 203 -3.12 10.66 13.79
N ALA A 204 -3.63 9.77 14.64
CA ALA A 204 -3.03 8.45 14.84
C ALA A 204 -3.11 7.62 13.54
N VAL A 205 -4.26 7.62 12.85
CA VAL A 205 -4.42 6.96 11.55
C VAL A 205 -3.52 7.60 10.48
N ALA A 206 -3.41 8.92 10.44
CA ALA A 206 -2.49 9.64 9.54
C ALA A 206 -1.02 9.21 9.74
N SER A 207 -0.63 8.95 10.98
CA SER A 207 0.71 8.47 11.31
C SER A 207 0.93 7.03 10.88
N GLN A 208 -0.08 6.17 11.03
CA GLN A 208 -0.04 4.76 10.59
C GLN A 208 0.09 4.66 9.07
N ILE A 209 -0.71 5.40 8.29
CA ILE A 209 -0.64 5.36 6.82
C ILE A 209 0.70 5.86 6.29
N ARG A 210 1.30 6.86 6.96
CA ARG A 210 2.66 7.32 6.63
C ARG A 210 3.71 6.25 6.89
N ALA A 211 3.56 5.47 7.96
CA ALA A 211 4.45 4.35 8.26
C ALA A 211 4.33 3.25 7.19
N VAL A 212 3.11 2.90 6.77
CA VAL A 212 2.85 1.98 5.65
C VAL A 212 3.50 2.48 4.35
N GLY A 213 3.36 3.77 4.03
CA GLY A 213 3.99 4.36 2.85
C GLY A 213 5.53 4.29 2.87
N LYS A 214 6.16 4.47 4.04
CA LYS A 214 7.60 4.26 4.20
C LYS A 214 7.99 2.79 4.02
N ALA A 215 7.19 1.87 4.55
CA ALA A 215 7.42 0.43 4.41
C ALA A 215 7.33 -0.03 2.95
N TYR A 216 6.33 0.43 2.18
CA TYR A 216 6.25 0.13 0.74
C TYR A 216 7.45 0.66 -0.05
N LYS A 217 7.96 1.86 0.25
CA LYS A 217 9.18 2.38 -0.39
C LYS A 217 10.40 1.50 -0.10
N SER A 218 10.55 1.07 1.15
CA SER A 218 11.61 0.13 1.54
C SER A 218 11.47 -1.22 0.83
N LEU A 219 10.25 -1.75 0.78
CA LEU A 219 9.94 -3.00 0.10
C LEU A 219 10.25 -2.92 -1.40
N SER A 220 9.90 -1.84 -2.07
CA SER A 220 10.22 -1.60 -3.49
C SER A 220 11.72 -1.63 -3.77
N ASN A 221 12.53 -0.97 -2.93
CA ASN A 221 13.99 -1.00 -3.05
C ASN A 221 14.57 -2.41 -2.83
N ASN A 222 14.06 -3.13 -1.82
CA ASN A 222 14.49 -4.50 -1.54
C ASN A 222 14.13 -5.45 -2.69
N LEU A 223 12.95 -5.28 -3.29
CA LEU A 223 12.49 -6.05 -4.42
C LEU A 223 13.32 -5.79 -5.67
N ALA A 224 13.64 -4.52 -5.95
CA ALA A 224 14.55 -4.16 -7.04
C ALA A 224 15.93 -4.84 -6.87
N ALA A 225 16.46 -4.87 -5.65
CA ALA A 225 17.72 -5.55 -5.34
C ALA A 225 17.64 -7.06 -5.53
N HIS A 226 16.53 -7.71 -5.14
CA HIS A 226 16.34 -9.15 -5.36
C HIS A 226 16.17 -9.48 -6.84
N ILE A 227 15.42 -8.68 -7.60
CA ILE A 227 15.29 -8.87 -9.05
C ILE A 227 16.65 -8.75 -9.74
N LEU A 228 17.45 -7.75 -9.37
CA LEU A 228 18.79 -7.57 -9.93
C LEU A 228 19.73 -8.74 -9.56
N ALA A 229 19.72 -9.16 -8.30
CA ALA A 229 20.49 -10.32 -7.86
C ALA A 229 20.06 -11.61 -8.55
N GLY A 230 18.76 -11.85 -8.71
CA GLY A 230 18.22 -13.02 -9.40
C GLY A 230 18.65 -13.07 -10.86
N ARG A 231 18.54 -11.95 -11.59
CA ARG A 231 19.06 -11.81 -12.97
C ARG A 231 20.55 -12.10 -13.04
N PHE A 232 21.33 -11.61 -12.08
CA PHE A 232 22.75 -11.88 -12.03
C PHE A 232 23.06 -13.37 -11.82
N LEU A 233 22.40 -14.01 -10.86
CA LEU A 233 22.60 -15.43 -10.57
C LEU A 233 22.25 -16.31 -11.77
N VAL A 234 21.13 -16.02 -12.46
CA VAL A 234 20.72 -16.69 -13.70
C VAL A 234 21.79 -16.55 -14.78
N HIS A 235 22.26 -15.32 -15.03
CA HIS A 235 23.32 -15.06 -16.00
C HIS A 235 24.63 -15.78 -15.64
N HIS A 236 25.00 -15.76 -14.35
CA HIS A 236 26.18 -16.44 -13.84
C HIS A 236 26.09 -17.94 -14.08
N ILE A 237 24.99 -18.58 -13.71
CA ILE A 237 24.75 -20.01 -13.95
C ILE A 237 24.86 -20.35 -15.44
N GLY A 238 24.23 -19.54 -16.31
CA GLY A 238 24.29 -19.74 -17.76
C GLY A 238 25.70 -19.62 -18.36
N SER A 239 26.62 -18.96 -17.66
CA SER A 239 28.03 -18.82 -18.08
C SER A 239 28.95 -19.95 -17.57
N LEU A 240 28.47 -20.80 -16.66
CA LEU A 240 29.28 -21.88 -16.07
C LEU A 240 29.52 -22.99 -17.10
N GLN A 241 30.79 -23.31 -17.35
CA GLN A 241 31.18 -24.50 -18.08
C GLN A 241 31.47 -25.62 -17.09
N LEU A 242 30.50 -26.53 -16.94
CA LEU A 242 30.59 -27.64 -16.01
C LEU A 242 30.95 -28.93 -16.78
N PRO A 243 31.96 -29.69 -16.34
CA PRO A 243 32.40 -30.90 -17.03
C PRO A 243 31.44 -32.09 -16.85
N ASP A 244 30.57 -32.03 -15.83
CA ASP A 244 29.63 -33.08 -15.49
C ASP A 244 28.20 -32.70 -15.92
N ARG A 245 27.54 -33.63 -16.62
CA ARG A 245 26.18 -33.50 -17.13
C ARG A 245 25.15 -33.42 -16.00
N GLU A 246 25.36 -34.14 -14.89
CA GLU A 246 24.43 -34.10 -13.75
C GLU A 246 24.48 -32.76 -13.04
N ARG A 247 25.68 -32.25 -12.73
CA ARG A 247 25.85 -30.88 -12.24
C ARG A 247 25.29 -29.84 -13.20
N GLN A 248 25.51 -29.98 -14.51
CA GLN A 248 24.96 -29.06 -15.50
C GLN A 248 23.42 -29.03 -15.46
N ALA A 249 22.77 -30.19 -15.35
CA ALA A 249 21.31 -30.27 -15.21
C ALA A 249 20.83 -29.68 -13.88
N HIS A 250 21.57 -29.88 -12.79
CA HIS A 250 21.25 -29.32 -11.47
C HIS A 250 21.24 -27.79 -11.48
N TYR A 251 22.30 -27.13 -11.99
CA TYR A 251 22.35 -25.68 -12.08
C TYR A 251 21.34 -25.14 -13.11
N ALA A 252 21.09 -25.84 -14.22
CA ALA A 252 20.05 -25.44 -15.18
C ALA A 252 18.66 -25.38 -14.52
N SER A 253 18.32 -26.37 -13.69
CA SER A 253 17.07 -26.36 -12.92
C SER A 253 17.02 -25.21 -11.89
N GLN A 254 18.14 -24.90 -11.22
CA GLN A 254 18.23 -23.73 -10.35
C GLN A 254 18.02 -22.43 -11.11
N SER A 255 18.59 -22.31 -12.31
CA SER A 255 18.42 -21.13 -13.17
C SER A 255 16.96 -20.91 -13.53
N GLU A 256 16.26 -21.96 -13.99
CA GLU A 256 14.83 -21.90 -14.33
C GLU A 256 13.96 -21.51 -13.11
N ALA A 257 14.26 -22.08 -11.94
CA ALA A 257 13.57 -21.73 -10.71
C ALA A 257 13.83 -20.25 -10.30
N LEU A 258 15.07 -19.78 -10.40
CA LEU A 258 15.43 -18.38 -10.14
C LEU A 258 14.78 -17.42 -11.15
N GLU A 259 14.69 -17.78 -12.43
CA GLU A 259 13.99 -17.00 -13.46
C GLU A 259 12.50 -16.89 -13.15
N THR A 260 11.87 -18.00 -12.77
CA THR A 260 10.46 -18.04 -12.34
C THR A 260 10.24 -17.14 -11.13
N ARG A 261 11.12 -17.22 -10.12
CA ARG A 261 11.05 -16.34 -8.94
C ARG A 261 11.26 -14.88 -9.30
N THR A 262 12.26 -14.56 -10.10
CA THR A 262 12.55 -13.19 -10.55
C THR A 262 11.38 -12.58 -11.33
N SER A 263 10.72 -13.38 -12.16
CA SER A 263 9.51 -12.98 -12.88
C SER A 263 8.34 -12.70 -11.93
N SER A 264 8.12 -13.57 -10.95
CA SER A 264 7.11 -13.38 -9.90
C SER A 264 7.35 -12.14 -9.04
N LEU A 265 8.61 -11.87 -8.67
CA LEU A 265 9.00 -10.64 -7.97
C LEU A 265 8.79 -9.41 -8.86
N SER A 266 9.08 -9.49 -10.16
CA SER A 266 8.84 -8.39 -11.10
C SER A 266 7.35 -8.05 -11.22
N ALA A 267 6.47 -9.06 -11.24
CA ALA A 267 5.02 -8.84 -11.21
C ALA A 267 4.58 -8.18 -9.89
N THR A 268 5.14 -8.61 -8.76
CA THR A 268 4.89 -8.00 -7.44
C THR A 268 5.37 -6.54 -7.38
N LYS A 269 6.40 -6.18 -8.15
CA LYS A 269 6.91 -4.81 -8.21
C LYS A 269 5.86 -3.84 -8.71
N ALA A 270 5.16 -4.21 -9.78
CA ALA A 270 4.12 -3.38 -10.37
C ALA A 270 2.96 -3.13 -9.40
N THR A 271 2.57 -4.14 -8.61
CA THR A 271 1.52 -3.97 -7.59
C THR A 271 1.98 -3.07 -6.44
N ILE A 272 3.23 -3.21 -5.99
CA ILE A 272 3.81 -2.33 -4.97
C ILE A 272 3.87 -0.88 -5.44
N GLU A 273 4.25 -0.63 -6.69
CA GLU A 273 4.28 0.73 -7.26
C GLU A 273 2.88 1.36 -7.23
N MET A 274 1.84 0.61 -7.60
CA MET A 274 0.46 1.07 -7.47
C MET A 274 0.08 1.37 -6.02
N SER A 275 0.38 0.47 -5.07
CA SER A 275 0.12 0.70 -3.64
C SER A 275 0.84 1.93 -3.08
N ILE A 276 2.06 2.24 -3.53
CA ILE A 276 2.77 3.47 -3.13
C ILE A 276 1.96 4.72 -3.51
N TRP A 277 1.40 4.74 -4.73
CA TRP A 277 0.56 5.85 -5.18
C TRP A 277 -0.75 5.93 -4.40
N THR A 278 -1.43 4.80 -4.21
CA THR A 278 -2.69 4.73 -3.44
C THR A 278 -2.48 5.22 -2.01
N VAL A 279 -1.47 4.70 -1.31
CA VAL A 279 -1.13 5.11 0.05
C VAL A 279 -0.75 6.58 0.13
N ALA A 280 -0.05 7.12 -0.86
CA ALA A 280 0.27 8.54 -0.90
C ALA A 280 -0.99 9.43 -1.03
N ALA A 281 -1.95 9.03 -1.87
CA ALA A 281 -3.23 9.73 -2.01
C ALA A 281 -4.04 9.67 -0.71
N VAL A 282 -4.24 8.47 -0.16
CA VAL A 282 -4.96 8.25 1.11
C VAL A 282 -4.29 9.02 2.26
N SER A 283 -2.96 9.00 2.35
CA SER A 283 -2.22 9.75 3.36
C SER A 283 -2.46 11.25 3.27
N GLN A 284 -2.50 11.82 2.05
CA GLN A 284 -2.76 13.25 1.87
C GLN A 284 -4.19 13.62 2.30
N GLU A 285 -5.17 12.77 1.98
CA GLU A 285 -6.56 12.97 2.39
C GLU A 285 -6.72 12.94 3.92
N ILE A 286 -6.22 11.90 4.58
CA ILE A 286 -6.34 11.74 6.04
C ILE A 286 -5.59 12.87 6.76
N GLU A 287 -4.45 13.32 6.24
CA GLU A 287 -3.75 14.48 6.79
C GLU A 287 -4.52 15.79 6.61
N ALA A 288 -5.25 15.96 5.50
CA ALA A 288 -6.10 17.13 5.30
C ALA A 288 -7.25 17.15 6.32
N LEU A 289 -7.89 16.00 6.53
CA LEU A 289 -8.94 15.81 7.53
C LEU A 289 -8.43 16.07 8.96
N ALA A 290 -7.22 15.59 9.29
CA ALA A 290 -6.59 15.86 10.59
C ALA A 290 -6.38 17.36 10.83
N ARG A 291 -5.82 18.08 9.84
CA ARG A 291 -5.59 19.52 9.92
C ARG A 291 -6.90 20.32 10.03
N LEU A 292 -7.95 19.85 9.37
CA LEU A 292 -9.28 20.44 9.48
C LEU A 292 -9.79 20.31 10.92
N ALA A 293 -9.68 19.12 11.50
CA ALA A 293 -10.15 18.83 12.84
C ALA A 293 -9.42 19.65 13.93
N GLU A 294 -8.11 19.89 13.78
CA GLU A 294 -7.28 20.56 14.80
C GLU A 294 -7.36 22.09 14.84
N GLY A 295 -7.93 22.77 13.83
CA GLY A 295 -7.93 24.25 13.76
C GLY A 295 -9.30 24.90 13.69
N LEU A 296 -10.33 24.16 13.28
CA LEU A 296 -11.62 24.73 12.97
C LEU A 296 -12.33 25.33 14.21
N LEU A 297 -12.38 24.57 15.31
CA LEU A 297 -13.19 24.91 16.48
C LEU A 297 -12.63 26.11 17.27
N GLN A 298 -11.30 26.23 17.36
CA GLN A 298 -10.64 27.19 18.23
C GLN A 298 -10.37 28.54 17.54
N GLU A 299 -10.08 28.53 16.24
CA GLU A 299 -9.66 29.75 15.51
C GLU A 299 -10.69 30.19 14.48
N ASP A 300 -11.02 29.31 13.54
CA ASP A 300 -11.80 29.67 12.35
C ASP A 300 -13.28 29.92 12.67
N LEU A 301 -13.89 29.05 13.49
CA LEU A 301 -15.33 29.09 13.76
C LEU A 301 -15.74 30.31 14.62
N PRO A 302 -15.03 30.68 15.71
CA PRO A 302 -15.36 31.87 16.49
C PRO A 302 -15.22 33.16 15.67
N ALA A 303 -14.14 33.27 14.87
CA ALA A 303 -13.92 34.42 13.99
C ALA A 303 -15.03 34.53 12.94
N TRP A 304 -15.42 33.39 12.34
CA TRP A 304 -16.51 33.33 11.38
C TRP A 304 -17.86 33.71 12.01
N HIS A 305 -18.19 33.20 13.20
CA HIS A 305 -19.42 33.55 13.92
C HIS A 305 -19.50 35.06 14.24
N ALA A 306 -18.40 35.66 14.70
CA ALA A 306 -18.34 37.09 14.99
C ALA A 306 -18.59 37.93 13.71
N ALA A 307 -17.91 37.58 12.61
CA ALA A 307 -18.10 38.25 11.32
C ALA A 307 -19.52 38.07 10.78
N TYR A 308 -20.11 36.88 10.93
CA TYR A 308 -21.47 36.59 10.48
C TYR A 308 -22.52 37.38 11.29
N SER A 309 -22.35 37.42 12.61
CA SER A 309 -23.22 38.17 13.53
C SER A 309 -23.14 39.68 13.29
N ALA A 310 -21.95 40.21 13.00
CA ALA A 310 -21.76 41.61 12.61
C ALA A 310 -22.50 41.92 11.29
N ALA A 311 -22.40 41.03 10.30
CA ALA A 311 -23.12 41.19 9.03
C ALA A 311 -24.65 41.14 9.20
N LEU A 312 -25.17 40.25 10.06
CA LEU A 312 -26.60 40.21 10.42
C LEU A 312 -27.06 41.51 11.10
N THR A 313 -26.26 42.05 12.01
CA THR A 313 -26.55 43.33 12.68
C THR A 313 -26.55 44.49 11.69
N ALA A 314 -25.54 44.59 10.81
CA ALA A 314 -25.45 45.61 9.77
C ALA A 314 -26.58 45.51 8.73
N ALA A 315 -27.06 44.29 8.43
CA ALA A 315 -28.21 44.07 7.56
C ALA A 315 -29.52 44.61 8.18
N ARG A 316 -29.68 44.53 9.51
CA ARG A 316 -30.84 45.05 10.24
C ARG A 316 -30.85 46.57 10.37
N THR A 317 -29.69 47.22 10.45
CA THR A 317 -29.57 48.67 10.68
C THR A 317 -29.57 49.52 9.40
N ALA A 318 -29.74 48.90 8.22
CA ALA A 318 -30.01 49.56 6.94
C ALA A 318 -29.05 50.70 6.51
N GLN A 319 -27.75 50.60 6.80
CA GLN A 319 -26.73 51.50 6.22
C GLN A 319 -26.03 50.83 5.03
N SER A 320 -26.45 51.17 3.81
CA SER A 320 -26.01 50.51 2.57
C SER A 320 -24.49 50.58 2.28
N ALA A 321 -23.78 51.58 2.81
CA ALA A 321 -22.33 51.72 2.62
C ALA A 321 -21.51 50.86 3.60
N GLU A 322 -21.94 50.72 4.86
CA GLU A 322 -21.28 49.87 5.88
C GLU A 322 -21.53 48.37 5.65
N GLN A 323 -22.62 48.02 4.96
CA GLN A 323 -22.93 46.65 4.57
C GLN A 323 -21.92 46.07 3.59
N ALA A 324 -21.31 46.88 2.71
CA ALA A 324 -20.31 46.40 1.76
C ALA A 324 -18.96 46.11 2.44
N SER A 325 -18.54 46.94 3.41
CA SER A 325 -17.26 46.80 4.11
C SER A 325 -17.24 45.64 5.11
N THR A 326 -18.37 45.36 5.78
CA THR A 326 -18.50 44.25 6.75
C THR A 326 -18.64 42.87 6.10
N ARG A 327 -19.09 42.79 4.84
CA ARG A 327 -19.27 41.52 4.10
C ARG A 327 -17.99 40.95 3.51
N VAL A 328 -17.00 41.78 3.20
CA VAL A 328 -15.71 41.32 2.60
C VAL A 328 -14.92 40.42 3.56
N PRO A 329 -14.72 40.79 4.85
CA PRO A 329 -14.07 39.90 5.83
C PRO A 329 -14.82 38.58 6.02
N LEU A 330 -16.16 38.62 6.09
CA LEU A 330 -16.99 37.43 6.22
C LEU A 330 -16.84 36.49 5.02
N ARG A 331 -16.92 37.03 3.79
CA ARG A 331 -16.69 36.27 2.55
C ARG A 331 -15.33 35.60 2.55
N ASN A 332 -14.27 36.35 2.88
CA ASN A 332 -12.91 35.82 2.91
C ASN A 332 -12.75 34.68 3.93
N LEU A 333 -13.29 34.84 5.15
CA LEU A 333 -13.29 33.79 6.16
C LEU A 333 -14.10 32.57 5.71
N HIS A 334 -15.28 32.80 5.12
CA HIS A 334 -16.14 31.74 4.64
C HIS A 334 -15.50 30.94 3.49
N THR A 335 -14.92 31.62 2.50
CA THR A 335 -14.18 30.97 1.41
C THR A 335 -12.95 30.24 1.93
N ARG A 336 -12.24 30.77 2.94
CA ARG A 336 -11.10 30.09 3.57
C ARG A 336 -11.52 28.77 4.23
N ILE A 337 -12.58 28.79 5.04
CA ILE A 337 -13.09 27.58 5.72
C ILE A 337 -13.60 26.56 4.69
N LEU A 338 -14.40 27.01 3.71
CA LEU A 338 -14.85 26.15 2.61
C LEU A 338 -13.67 25.60 1.79
N GLY A 339 -12.61 26.37 1.59
CA GLY A 339 -11.41 25.93 0.89
C GLY A 339 -10.70 24.79 1.62
N LYS A 340 -10.61 24.87 2.96
CA LYS A 340 -10.07 23.79 3.80
C LYS A 340 -10.92 22.52 3.71
N LEU A 341 -12.25 22.67 3.68
CA LEU A 341 -13.20 21.55 3.58
C LEU A 341 -13.30 20.93 2.17
N LYS A 342 -13.23 21.75 1.11
CA LYS A 342 -13.35 21.30 -0.29
C LYS A 342 -12.07 20.69 -0.83
N LEU A 343 -10.92 20.93 -0.21
CA LEU A 343 -9.67 20.24 -0.56
C LEU A 343 -9.80 18.71 -0.40
N GLU A 344 -10.80 18.24 0.36
CA GLU A 344 -11.16 16.81 0.49
C GLU A 344 -11.94 16.25 -0.71
N ARG A 345 -12.55 17.09 -1.57
CA ARG A 345 -13.54 16.64 -2.57
C ARG A 345 -13.07 16.73 -4.03
N ASN A 346 -12.09 17.57 -4.33
CA ASN A 346 -11.70 17.92 -5.71
C ASN A 346 -10.40 17.27 -6.19
N ARG A 347 -10.06 16.06 -5.73
CA ARG A 347 -8.97 15.29 -6.34
C ARG A 347 -9.48 13.93 -6.79
N PRO A 348 -9.22 13.55 -8.06
CA PRO A 348 -9.76 12.34 -8.67
C PRO A 348 -9.23 11.06 -8.02
#